data_AF-A0A875S783-F1
#
_entry.id   AF-A0A875S783-F1
#
_cell.length_a   1.000
_cell.length_b   1.000
_cell.length_c   1.000
_cell.angle_alpha   90.00
_cell.angle_beta   90.00
_cell.angle_gamma   90.00
#
_symmetry.space_group_name_H-M   'P 1'
#
loop_
_entity.id
_entity.type
_entity.pdbx_description
1 polymer ?
#
loop_
_entity_poly.entity_id
_entity_poly.type
_entity_poly.pdbx_seq_one_letter_code
_entity_poly.pdbx_strand_id
1 'polypeptide(L)'
;MKNCLPLTQSVPTNYRQASLLVSHELKPQQDVTSPYPWLDSLAKFSPLQLGSYLIRSADQTWWSSLLLQLESSDSVITEGVRSLTSPTDENLELWLQKQRLKAFHGILDNVGGAGMSEQKGVSNGAVIASPSKTAPNYFYQWVRDAAITMNSLVEHLSDSNFEDSEYGLSTIIESYIANSYKLQRTGNHSGDFDTLSGLGEPKFMADSKPFTGSWGRPQRDGPGLRVITIANYMRTLDQYGRNFTNSETPSSEYVYENILKPDLSYIVKYWSSTGFDLWEEVDSLHLFTSLTQLKALKMGLEMAKKFGDNEFYKTLVVSFNSLRFFISVDSGFKPSSAPYLLETPSLVLEGRRCGLDIASILASLRSHDVDDTYDTVYIPFPVTDTAVMNTLTALINDMKYRYPINHGNLGLSVGFALGRYPEDVYNGRGLSEGNPWFISTATASELIYKLIYNLYNLQKDFIIPAEQASLFSSITTLKIKHSVTLPYGSNAFNVVTYSLLNYADTFLSVIKEHVDGDGHMSEQFNRYTGYMEGAEDLTWSYGSFWSSLRWRDKALQLLEENTQSTWATHI
;
A
#
# COMPACT_ATOMS: atom_id res chain seq x y z
N MET A 1 25.10 11.95 5.33
CA MET A 1 24.22 13.09 5.71
C MET A 1 23.94 14.10 4.57
N LYS A 2 23.96 13.66 3.30
CA LYS A 2 23.42 14.40 2.14
C LYS A 2 23.10 13.37 1.06
N ASN A 3 21.93 12.74 1.07
CA ASN A 3 21.50 11.83 0.00
C ASN A 3 19.98 11.75 -0.11
N CYS A 4 19.31 12.89 0.07
CA CYS A 4 18.06 13.11 -0.63
C CYS A 4 18.29 14.27 -1.59
N LEU A 5 17.78 14.15 -2.81
CA LEU A 5 17.99 15.16 -3.86
C LEU A 5 17.64 16.54 -3.31
N PRO A 6 18.48 17.58 -3.53
CA PRO A 6 18.05 18.95 -3.28
C PRO A 6 16.90 19.23 -4.25
N LEU A 7 15.66 19.16 -3.76
CA LEU A 7 14.49 19.63 -4.50
C LEU A 7 14.68 21.13 -4.71
N THR A 8 15.12 21.52 -5.91
CA THR A 8 15.11 22.91 -6.34
C THR A 8 13.67 23.42 -6.25
N GLN A 9 13.49 24.50 -5.51
CA GLN A 9 12.20 25.10 -5.15
C GLN A 9 11.32 25.37 -6.38
N SER A 10 10.41 24.46 -6.68
CA SER A 10 9.18 24.76 -7.42
C SER A 10 8.14 23.67 -7.13
N VAL A 11 7.62 23.66 -5.90
CA VAL A 11 6.40 22.93 -5.54
C VAL A 11 5.25 23.94 -5.60
N PRO A 12 4.05 23.57 -6.11
CA PRO A 12 2.94 24.49 -6.30
C PRO A 12 2.57 25.28 -5.02
N THR A 13 2.02 26.46 -5.27
CA THR A 13 1.77 27.55 -4.31
C THR A 13 0.73 27.25 -3.22
N ASN A 14 0.06 26.12 -3.29
CA ASN A 14 -1.06 25.72 -2.43
C ASN A 14 -0.66 25.46 -0.96
N TYR A 15 0.62 25.19 -0.67
CA TYR A 15 1.10 25.06 0.73
C TYR A 15 1.41 26.40 1.43
N ARG A 16 1.49 27.53 0.71
CA ARG A 16 1.78 28.84 1.32
C ARG A 16 0.58 29.48 2.02
N GLN A 17 -0.62 28.89 1.96
CA GLN A 17 -1.82 29.47 2.56
C GLN A 17 -2.31 28.77 3.84
N ALA A 18 -1.75 27.62 4.23
CA ALA A 18 -2.19 26.91 5.44
C ALA A 18 -1.47 27.34 6.73
N SER A 19 -0.35 28.06 6.65
CA SER A 19 0.51 28.40 7.79
C SER A 19 0.38 29.84 8.32
N LEU A 20 -0.63 30.61 7.87
CA LEU A 20 -0.81 32.03 8.25
C LEU A 20 -2.17 32.41 8.84
N LEU A 21 -2.98 31.44 9.31
CA LEU A 21 -4.23 31.76 10.03
C LEU A 21 -4.06 31.57 11.55
N VAL A 22 -3.19 32.39 12.14
CA VAL A 22 -3.25 32.74 13.57
C VAL A 22 -3.27 34.27 13.65
N SER A 23 -4.35 34.80 14.24
CA SER A 23 -4.59 36.20 14.65
C SER A 23 -4.58 37.30 13.57
N HIS A 24 -5.76 37.76 13.14
CA HIS A 24 -6.30 39.10 13.47
C HIS A 24 -7.58 39.43 12.66
N GLU A 25 -8.34 40.36 13.23
CA GLU A 25 -9.68 40.85 12.88
C GLU A 25 -9.89 41.27 11.41
N LEU A 26 -11.13 41.05 10.97
CA LEU A 26 -11.69 41.47 9.67
C LEU A 26 -11.68 43.00 9.48
N LYS A 27 -11.17 43.45 8.32
CA LYS A 27 -11.52 44.74 7.71
C LYS A 27 -11.86 44.57 6.22
N PRO A 28 -12.69 45.46 5.64
CA PRO A 28 -13.46 45.18 4.43
C PRO A 28 -12.66 45.32 3.13
N GLN A 29 -13.17 44.62 2.11
CA GLN A 29 -12.73 44.51 0.72
C GLN A 29 -12.17 45.80 0.09
N GLN A 30 -11.05 45.64 -0.62
CA GLN A 30 -10.71 46.45 -1.78
C GLN A 30 -10.66 45.54 -3.01
N ASP A 31 -11.38 45.97 -4.05
CA ASP A 31 -11.42 45.37 -5.38
C ASP A 31 -10.02 45.23 -5.98
N VAL A 32 -9.64 44.00 -6.32
CA VAL A 32 -8.53 43.70 -7.21
C VAL A 32 -9.11 42.99 -8.42
N THR A 33 -9.03 43.65 -9.57
CA THR A 33 -9.44 43.14 -10.87
C THR A 33 -8.59 41.94 -11.27
N SER A 34 -9.25 40.82 -11.58
CA SER A 34 -8.62 39.56 -12.01
C SER A 34 -7.94 39.73 -13.38
N PRO A 35 -6.67 39.28 -13.54
CA PRO A 35 -5.96 39.37 -14.81
C PRO A 35 -6.46 38.38 -15.88
N TYR A 36 -7.45 37.53 -15.58
CA TYR A 36 -7.95 36.51 -16.51
C TYR A 36 -9.50 36.44 -16.52
N PRO A 37 -10.17 37.33 -17.28
CA PRO A 37 -11.63 37.42 -17.36
C PRO A 37 -12.35 36.16 -17.92
N TRP A 38 -11.59 35.20 -18.48
CA TRP A 38 -12.12 33.96 -19.02
C TRP A 38 -12.32 32.87 -17.94
N LEU A 39 -11.68 32.99 -16.78
CA LEU A 39 -11.84 32.03 -15.66
C LEU A 39 -13.19 32.25 -14.92
N ASP A 40 -13.65 33.50 -14.78
CA ASP A 40 -14.97 33.82 -14.21
C ASP A 40 -16.14 33.42 -15.12
N SER A 41 -15.84 33.17 -16.40
CA SER A 41 -16.82 32.66 -17.36
C SER A 41 -16.98 31.13 -17.25
N LEU A 42 -16.00 30.40 -16.72
CA LEU A 42 -16.04 28.93 -16.57
C LEU A 42 -16.75 28.48 -15.29
N ALA A 43 -16.81 29.33 -14.26
CA ALA A 43 -17.54 29.06 -13.01
C ALA A 43 -19.08 29.06 -13.16
N LYS A 44 -19.61 29.38 -14.35
CA LYS A 44 -21.06 29.49 -14.63
C LYS A 44 -21.66 28.30 -15.39
N PHE A 45 -20.87 27.29 -15.74
CA PHE A 45 -21.35 26.15 -16.53
C PHE A 45 -21.43 24.86 -15.69
N SER A 46 -22.48 24.07 -15.90
CA SER A 46 -22.58 22.73 -15.30
C SER A 46 -21.72 21.71 -16.06
N PRO A 47 -21.29 20.59 -15.44
CA PRO A 47 -20.42 19.58 -16.06
C PRO A 47 -20.94 18.99 -17.39
N LEU A 48 -22.27 18.97 -17.60
CA LEU A 48 -22.91 18.55 -18.85
C LEU A 48 -22.75 19.57 -20.00
N GLN A 49 -22.57 20.86 -19.68
CA GLN A 49 -22.33 21.92 -20.67
C GLN A 49 -20.85 21.97 -21.12
N LEU A 50 -19.92 21.59 -20.25
CA LEU A 50 -18.50 21.43 -20.60
C LEU A 50 -18.26 20.27 -21.56
N GLY A 51 -18.98 19.16 -21.39
CA GLY A 51 -18.89 18.01 -22.30
C GLY A 51 -19.39 18.28 -23.72
N SER A 52 -20.34 19.21 -23.91
CA SER A 52 -20.90 19.53 -25.23
C SER A 52 -20.15 20.65 -25.97
N TYR A 53 -19.37 21.48 -25.27
CA TYR A 53 -18.52 22.51 -25.90
C TYR A 53 -17.24 21.91 -26.49
N LEU A 54 -16.67 20.90 -25.84
CA LEU A 54 -15.45 20.22 -26.30
C LEU A 54 -15.66 19.28 -27.50
N ILE A 55 -16.92 18.92 -27.81
CA ILE A 55 -17.27 18.07 -28.95
C ILE A 55 -17.49 18.90 -30.24
N ARG A 56 -17.51 20.23 -30.19
CA ARG A 56 -17.82 21.09 -31.34
C ARG A 56 -16.66 21.90 -31.95
N SER A 57 -15.43 21.76 -31.48
CA SER A 57 -14.25 22.34 -32.15
C SER A 57 -13.32 21.24 -32.66
N ALA A 58 -13.73 20.60 -33.74
CA ALA A 58 -12.85 19.74 -34.52
C ALA A 58 -11.85 20.61 -35.30
N ASP A 59 -10.62 20.68 -34.81
CA ASP A 59 -9.46 20.88 -35.67
C ASP A 59 -8.39 19.85 -35.28
N GLN A 60 -8.41 18.71 -35.98
CA GLN A 60 -7.58 17.52 -35.72
C GLN A 60 -6.11 17.67 -36.19
N THR A 61 -5.69 18.87 -36.58
CA THR A 61 -4.35 19.11 -37.17
C THR A 61 -3.31 19.58 -36.14
N TRP A 62 -3.75 20.16 -35.02
CA TRP A 62 -2.85 20.63 -33.96
C TRP A 62 -2.42 19.51 -32.99
N TRP A 63 -3.27 18.50 -32.78
CA TRP A 63 -3.00 17.41 -31.84
C TRP A 63 -2.05 16.37 -32.45
N SER A 64 -2.15 16.17 -33.76
CA SER A 64 -1.24 15.32 -34.53
C SER A 64 0.18 15.90 -34.58
N SER A 65 0.32 17.23 -34.68
CA SER A 65 1.64 17.89 -34.69
C SER A 65 2.29 17.99 -33.29
N LEU A 66 1.50 18.03 -32.20
CA LEU A 66 2.01 17.91 -30.83
C LEU A 66 2.41 16.47 -30.48
N LEU A 67 1.68 15.46 -30.99
CA LEU A 67 2.04 14.04 -30.83
C LEU A 67 3.25 13.63 -31.68
N LEU A 68 3.48 14.30 -32.82
CA LEU A 68 4.66 14.10 -33.68
C LEU A 68 5.94 14.78 -33.14
N GLN A 69 5.87 15.58 -32.07
CA GLN A 69 7.04 16.22 -31.43
C GLN A 69 7.51 15.52 -30.13
N LEU A 70 6.95 14.35 -29.81
CA LEU A 70 7.41 13.45 -28.75
C LEU A 70 7.64 12.04 -29.32
N GLU A 71 8.34 11.93 -30.45
CA GLU A 71 9.07 10.68 -30.73
C GLU A 71 10.29 10.65 -29.80
N SER A 72 10.09 10.26 -28.54
CA SER A 72 11.18 9.56 -27.85
C SER A 72 11.48 8.34 -28.70
N SER A 73 12.73 8.16 -29.08
CA SER A 73 13.16 6.95 -29.80
C SER A 73 13.07 5.77 -28.83
N ASP A 74 11.86 5.26 -28.61
CA ASP A 74 11.60 4.10 -27.78
C ASP A 74 12.24 2.90 -28.48
N SER A 75 13.29 2.36 -27.87
CA SER A 75 13.98 1.21 -28.44
C SER A 75 13.22 -0.05 -28.06
N VAL A 76 12.66 -0.73 -29.06
CA VAL A 76 12.07 -2.06 -28.89
C VAL A 76 13.19 -3.10 -28.86
N ILE A 77 13.27 -3.89 -27.79
CA ILE A 77 14.30 -4.92 -27.61
C ILE A 77 13.62 -6.27 -27.41
N THR A 78 13.93 -7.23 -28.27
CA THR A 78 13.33 -8.57 -28.27
C THR A 78 14.31 -9.68 -27.88
N GLU A 79 15.62 -9.44 -27.97
CA GLU A 79 16.68 -10.43 -27.74
C GLU A 79 17.99 -9.81 -27.20
N GLY A 80 19.03 -10.62 -26.99
CA GLY A 80 20.38 -10.15 -26.65
C GLY A 80 20.59 -9.73 -25.19
N VAL A 81 19.56 -9.79 -24.35
CA VAL A 81 19.65 -9.54 -22.91
C VAL A 81 20.06 -10.82 -22.18
N ARG A 82 20.97 -10.72 -21.21
CA ARG A 82 21.38 -11.80 -20.33
C ARG A 82 21.14 -11.41 -18.87
N SER A 83 20.77 -12.39 -18.05
CA SER A 83 20.63 -12.21 -16.60
C SER A 83 21.99 -12.06 -15.92
N LEU A 84 22.04 -11.24 -14.87
CA LEU A 84 23.16 -11.14 -13.92
C LEU A 84 22.80 -11.69 -12.53
N THR A 85 21.54 -12.07 -12.32
CA THR A 85 21.05 -12.66 -11.07
C THR A 85 21.22 -14.17 -11.09
N SER A 86 21.41 -14.75 -9.90
CA SER A 86 21.38 -16.21 -9.73
C SER A 86 19.94 -16.69 -9.48
N PRO A 87 19.54 -17.85 -10.02
CA PRO A 87 18.30 -18.50 -9.63
C PRO A 87 18.27 -18.78 -8.13
N THR A 88 17.06 -18.83 -7.59
CA THR A 88 16.84 -19.20 -6.19
C THR A 88 17.33 -20.63 -5.92
N ASP A 89 18.09 -20.79 -4.84
CA ASP A 89 18.62 -22.08 -4.45
C ASP A 89 17.62 -22.91 -3.63
N GLU A 90 17.85 -24.23 -3.62
CA GLU A 90 16.99 -25.20 -2.94
C GLU A 90 16.90 -24.94 -1.41
N ASN A 91 17.94 -24.38 -0.80
CA ASN A 91 17.95 -24.09 0.63
C ASN A 91 17.06 -22.89 0.98
N LEU A 92 16.96 -21.90 0.09
CA LEU A 92 15.97 -20.83 0.20
C LEU A 92 14.57 -21.39 -0.01
N GLU A 93 14.31 -22.15 -1.08
CA GLU A 93 12.97 -22.72 -1.33
C GLU A 93 12.41 -23.52 -0.13
N LEU A 94 13.22 -24.44 0.41
CA LEU A 94 12.83 -25.24 1.57
C LEU A 94 12.55 -24.39 2.81
N TRP A 95 13.29 -23.29 2.98
CA TRP A 95 13.05 -22.35 4.07
C TRP A 95 11.77 -21.55 3.84
N LEU A 96 11.51 -21.06 2.62
CA LEU A 96 10.31 -20.28 2.29
C LEU A 96 9.04 -21.11 2.55
N GLN A 97 9.03 -22.40 2.19
CA GLN A 97 7.89 -23.29 2.46
C GLN A 97 7.61 -23.44 3.96
N LYS A 98 8.66 -23.65 4.77
CA LYS A 98 8.51 -23.77 6.23
C LYS A 98 8.08 -22.45 6.86
N GLN A 99 8.75 -21.35 6.48
CA GLN A 99 8.46 -20.04 7.03
C GLN A 99 7.08 -19.54 6.62
N ARG A 100 6.54 -19.93 5.46
CA ARG A 100 5.16 -19.64 5.08
C ARG A 100 4.16 -20.16 6.10
N LEU A 101 4.29 -21.43 6.48
CA LEU A 101 3.41 -22.06 7.47
C LEU A 101 3.56 -21.41 8.84
N LYS A 102 4.81 -21.15 9.26
CA LYS A 102 5.09 -20.44 10.51
C LYS A 102 4.49 -19.03 10.52
N ALA A 103 4.63 -18.28 9.43
CA ALA A 103 4.07 -16.93 9.34
C ALA A 103 2.54 -16.95 9.36
N PHE A 104 1.92 -17.89 8.64
CA PHE A 104 0.46 -18.03 8.68
C PHE A 104 -0.04 -18.39 10.08
N HIS A 105 0.62 -19.31 10.79
CA HIS A 105 0.29 -19.58 12.20
C HIS A 105 0.58 -18.38 13.11
N GLY A 106 1.68 -17.65 12.90
CA GLY A 106 2.00 -16.44 13.67
C GLY A 106 0.94 -15.33 13.53
N ILE A 107 0.25 -15.25 12.39
CA ILE A 107 -0.95 -14.43 12.24
C ILE A 107 -2.06 -14.95 13.16
N LEU A 108 -2.42 -16.23 13.05
CA LEU A 108 -3.55 -16.84 13.77
C LEU A 108 -3.34 -16.81 15.29
N ASP A 109 -2.12 -17.04 15.75
CA ASP A 109 -1.76 -17.05 17.17
C ASP A 109 -2.02 -15.69 17.85
N ASN A 110 -2.01 -14.60 17.09
CA ASN A 110 -2.27 -13.24 17.57
C ASN A 110 -3.73 -12.77 17.39
N VAL A 111 -4.65 -13.67 17.01
CA VAL A 111 -6.09 -13.38 16.94
C VAL A 111 -6.83 -14.03 18.10
N GLY A 112 -7.57 -13.24 18.88
CA GLY A 112 -8.38 -13.75 19.97
C GLY A 112 -9.49 -14.68 19.46
N GLY A 113 -9.59 -15.88 20.05
CA GLY A 113 -10.51 -16.94 19.62
C GLY A 113 -10.01 -17.78 18.44
N ALA A 114 -8.77 -17.54 17.96
CA ALA A 114 -8.08 -18.37 16.98
C ALA A 114 -6.83 -19.02 17.59
N GLY A 115 -6.21 -19.94 16.83
CA GLY A 115 -4.95 -20.60 17.19
C GLY A 115 -5.07 -21.69 18.26
N MET A 116 -3.94 -22.35 18.56
CA MET A 116 -3.89 -23.48 19.51
C MET A 116 -3.80 -23.04 20.98
N SER A 117 -3.66 -21.75 21.27
CA SER A 117 -3.68 -21.21 22.61
C SER A 117 -4.58 -19.98 22.65
N GLU A 118 -5.75 -20.08 23.30
CA GLU A 118 -6.53 -18.91 23.69
C GLU A 118 -5.61 -17.95 24.46
N GLN A 119 -5.19 -16.86 23.81
CA GLN A 119 -4.37 -15.86 24.47
C GLN A 119 -5.22 -15.18 25.55
N LYS A 120 -4.90 -15.47 26.82
CA LYS A 120 -5.63 -14.92 27.97
C LYS A 120 -5.65 -13.39 27.91
N GLY A 121 -6.85 -12.83 27.85
CA GLY A 121 -7.09 -11.38 27.85
C GLY A 121 -7.19 -10.74 26.47
N VAL A 122 -7.22 -11.52 25.39
CA VAL A 122 -7.56 -11.05 24.04
C VAL A 122 -9.02 -11.38 23.75
N SER A 123 -9.84 -10.38 23.43
CA SER A 123 -11.24 -10.57 23.09
C SER A 123 -11.41 -11.36 21.78
N ASN A 124 -12.48 -12.13 21.64
CA ASN A 124 -12.77 -12.85 20.39
C ASN A 124 -12.83 -11.87 19.20
N GLY A 125 -12.08 -12.15 18.13
CA GLY A 125 -11.96 -11.28 16.96
C GLY A 125 -11.05 -10.06 17.12
N ALA A 126 -10.44 -9.85 18.29
CA ALA A 126 -9.39 -8.85 18.46
C ALA A 126 -8.07 -9.39 17.89
N VAL A 127 -7.35 -8.57 17.14
CA VAL A 127 -6.03 -8.90 16.59
C VAL A 127 -5.01 -8.04 17.31
N ILE A 128 -4.14 -8.65 18.11
CA ILE A 128 -3.06 -7.89 18.75
C ILE A 128 -1.95 -7.61 17.73
N ALA A 129 -1.28 -6.46 17.86
CA ALA A 129 -0.10 -6.18 17.03
C ALA A 129 1.06 -7.13 17.36
N SER A 130 1.24 -7.45 18.64
CA SER A 130 2.28 -8.37 19.14
C SER A 130 1.94 -8.85 20.56
N PRO A 131 2.41 -10.05 20.97
CA PRO A 131 2.32 -10.52 22.35
C PRO A 131 3.17 -9.69 23.35
N SER A 132 4.06 -8.81 22.86
CA SER A 132 4.95 -7.98 23.67
C SER A 132 4.19 -7.05 24.62
N LYS A 133 4.35 -7.25 25.93
CA LYS A 133 3.73 -6.42 26.98
C LYS A 133 4.66 -5.36 27.57
N THR A 134 5.96 -5.43 27.29
CA THR A 134 6.98 -4.54 27.86
C THR A 134 8.15 -4.29 26.91
N ALA A 135 8.51 -3.02 26.73
CA ALA A 135 9.71 -2.55 26.01
C ALA A 135 9.93 -3.21 24.62
N PRO A 136 9.05 -3.01 23.63
CA PRO A 136 7.88 -2.13 23.69
C PRO A 136 6.61 -2.87 24.17
N ASN A 137 5.59 -2.11 24.58
CA ASN A 137 4.29 -2.69 24.89
C ASN A 137 3.39 -2.52 23.66
N TYR A 138 3.16 -3.62 22.95
CA TYR A 138 2.36 -3.71 21.72
C TYR A 138 1.15 -4.65 21.89
N PHE A 139 0.82 -5.02 23.13
CA PHE A 139 -0.32 -5.86 23.48
C PHE A 139 -1.65 -5.08 23.42
N TYR A 140 -1.95 -4.53 22.25
CA TYR A 140 -3.14 -3.77 21.90
C TYR A 140 -3.60 -4.19 20.51
N GLN A 141 -4.85 -3.90 20.18
CA GLN A 141 -5.39 -4.10 18.84
C GLN A 141 -5.45 -2.77 18.09
N TRP A 142 -4.65 -2.63 17.05
CA TRP A 142 -4.71 -1.50 16.13
C TRP A 142 -5.69 -1.80 15.00
N VAL A 143 -6.46 -0.79 14.60
CA VAL A 143 -7.43 -0.93 13.49
C VAL A 143 -6.70 -1.25 12.17
N ARG A 144 -5.56 -0.59 11.91
CA ARG A 144 -4.72 -0.82 10.73
C ARG A 144 -4.17 -2.25 10.69
N ASP A 145 -3.45 -2.65 11.72
CA ASP A 145 -2.76 -3.94 11.80
C ASP A 145 -3.74 -5.11 11.70
N ALA A 146 -4.88 -4.99 12.41
CA ALA A 146 -5.96 -5.96 12.33
C ALA A 146 -6.52 -6.05 10.90
N ALA A 147 -6.87 -4.92 10.28
CA ALA A 147 -7.44 -4.93 8.94
C ALA A 147 -6.49 -5.55 7.89
N ILE A 148 -5.22 -5.13 7.88
CA ILE A 148 -4.22 -5.64 6.93
C ILE A 148 -4.02 -7.15 7.10
N THR A 149 -3.84 -7.61 8.34
CA THR A 149 -3.60 -9.02 8.64
C THR A 149 -4.81 -9.88 8.32
N MET A 150 -6.02 -9.42 8.68
CA MET A 150 -7.25 -10.16 8.39
C MET A 150 -7.50 -10.26 6.89
N ASN A 151 -7.03 -9.29 6.09
CA ASN A 151 -7.09 -9.39 4.64
C ASN A 151 -6.20 -10.52 4.09
N SER A 152 -5.09 -10.87 4.76
CA SER A 152 -4.31 -12.06 4.40
C SER A 152 -5.10 -13.36 4.57
N LEU A 153 -5.97 -13.45 5.59
CA LEU A 153 -6.85 -14.62 5.78
C LEU A 153 -7.94 -14.67 4.70
N VAL A 154 -8.50 -13.51 4.33
CA VAL A 154 -9.47 -13.40 3.22
C VAL A 154 -8.81 -13.84 1.89
N GLU A 155 -7.59 -13.37 1.63
CA GLU A 155 -6.81 -13.75 0.45
C GLU A 155 -6.51 -15.26 0.42
N HIS A 156 -6.20 -15.86 1.57
CA HIS A 156 -6.00 -17.30 1.67
C HIS A 156 -7.28 -18.07 1.31
N LEU A 157 -8.43 -17.69 1.88
CA LEU A 157 -9.73 -18.31 1.54
C LEU A 157 -10.05 -18.19 0.06
N SER A 158 -9.77 -17.03 -0.54
CA SER A 158 -9.98 -16.80 -1.97
C SER A 158 -9.12 -17.73 -2.82
N ASP A 159 -7.84 -17.89 -2.48
CA ASP A 159 -6.91 -18.74 -3.21
C ASP A 159 -7.16 -20.24 -2.99
N SER A 160 -7.69 -20.63 -1.82
CA SER A 160 -8.02 -22.02 -1.49
C SER A 160 -9.40 -22.46 -1.99
N ASN A 161 -10.07 -21.67 -2.83
CA ASN A 161 -11.44 -21.92 -3.27
C ASN A 161 -12.46 -22.07 -2.13
N PHE A 162 -12.29 -21.27 -1.09
CA PHE A 162 -13.08 -21.31 0.15
C PHE A 162 -12.95 -22.65 0.90
N GLU A 163 -11.84 -23.36 0.75
CA GLU A 163 -11.53 -24.49 1.61
C GLU A 163 -11.12 -23.98 3.00
N ASP A 164 -12.01 -24.21 3.97
CA ASP A 164 -11.95 -23.61 5.31
C ASP A 164 -11.81 -24.65 6.44
N SER A 165 -11.65 -25.92 6.08
CA SER A 165 -11.67 -27.05 7.02
C SER A 165 -10.46 -27.09 7.95
N GLU A 166 -9.31 -26.59 7.51
CA GLU A 166 -8.05 -26.67 8.26
C GLU A 166 -8.00 -25.71 9.44
N TYR A 167 -8.45 -24.46 9.23
CA TYR A 167 -8.27 -23.38 10.22
C TYR A 167 -9.57 -22.74 10.71
N GLY A 168 -10.70 -22.92 10.01
CA GLY A 168 -11.95 -22.22 10.34
C GLY A 168 -11.84 -20.69 10.19
N LEU A 169 -11.11 -20.23 9.17
CA LEU A 169 -10.87 -18.82 8.85
C LEU A 169 -12.15 -18.01 8.71
N SER A 170 -13.24 -18.58 8.18
CA SER A 170 -14.53 -17.86 8.09
C SER A 170 -15.02 -17.41 9.48
N THR A 171 -14.91 -18.28 10.48
CA THR A 171 -15.31 -17.98 11.86
C THR A 171 -14.41 -16.91 12.48
N ILE A 172 -13.11 -16.97 12.19
CA ILE A 172 -12.11 -15.99 12.67
C ILE A 172 -12.37 -14.61 12.06
N ILE A 173 -12.58 -14.57 10.74
CA ILE A 173 -12.88 -13.33 10.00
C ILE A 173 -14.19 -12.71 10.47
N GLU A 174 -15.25 -13.50 10.62
CA GLU A 174 -16.53 -12.99 11.10
C GLU A 174 -16.48 -12.53 12.57
N SER A 175 -15.66 -13.18 13.41
CA SER A 175 -15.40 -12.70 14.76
C SER A 175 -14.69 -11.34 14.76
N TYR A 176 -13.73 -11.12 13.86
CA TYR A 176 -13.11 -9.80 13.66
C TYR A 176 -14.11 -8.73 13.21
N ILE A 177 -15.05 -9.08 12.32
CA ILE A 177 -16.11 -8.17 11.85
C ILE A 177 -17.04 -7.81 13.02
N ALA A 178 -17.43 -8.79 13.83
CA ALA A 178 -18.24 -8.58 15.02
C ALA A 178 -17.51 -7.73 16.08
N ASN A 179 -16.22 -7.96 16.31
CA ASN A 179 -15.40 -7.13 17.19
C ASN A 179 -15.27 -5.69 16.64
N SER A 180 -15.09 -5.53 15.33
CA SER A 180 -15.06 -4.22 14.68
C SER A 180 -16.34 -3.42 14.94
N TYR A 181 -17.52 -4.05 14.81
CA TYR A 181 -18.81 -3.42 15.14
C TYR A 181 -18.82 -2.85 16.58
N LYS A 182 -18.26 -3.59 17.54
CA LYS A 182 -18.15 -3.18 18.96
C LYS A 182 -17.19 -2.00 19.12
N LEU A 183 -16.01 -2.05 18.49
CA LEU A 183 -15.01 -0.99 18.56
C LEU A 183 -15.53 0.33 17.97
N GLN A 184 -16.25 0.28 16.84
CA GLN A 184 -16.85 1.47 16.24
C GLN A 184 -17.78 2.23 17.20
N ARG A 185 -18.44 1.49 18.11
CA ARG A 185 -19.40 2.03 19.10
C ARG A 185 -18.80 2.27 20.47
N THR A 186 -17.48 2.09 20.62
CA THR A 186 -16.76 2.31 21.87
C THR A 186 -16.23 3.74 21.92
N GLY A 187 -16.82 4.57 22.79
CA GLY A 187 -16.36 5.94 23.02
C GLY A 187 -14.89 5.98 23.45
N ASN A 188 -14.12 6.90 22.87
CA ASN A 188 -12.67 6.98 23.02
C ASN A 188 -12.15 8.42 22.92
N HIS A 189 -10.84 8.61 22.97
CA HIS A 189 -10.22 9.94 22.96
C HIS A 189 -10.23 10.65 21.59
N SER A 190 -10.48 9.93 20.49
CA SER A 190 -10.79 10.55 19.18
C SER A 190 -12.26 10.98 19.07
N GLY A 191 -13.14 10.45 19.92
CA GLY A 191 -14.53 10.87 20.11
C GLY A 191 -15.51 9.71 20.16
N ASP A 192 -16.65 9.85 19.50
CA ASP A 192 -17.79 8.93 19.61
C ASP A 192 -18.35 8.50 18.24
N PHE A 193 -19.31 7.57 18.29
CA PHE A 193 -19.98 7.03 17.11
C PHE A 193 -21.01 8.01 16.52
N ASP A 194 -21.66 8.85 17.34
CA ASP A 194 -22.68 9.81 16.88
C ASP A 194 -22.09 10.85 15.92
N THR A 195 -20.88 11.33 16.23
CA THR A 195 -20.13 12.25 15.36
C THR A 195 -19.25 11.51 14.35
N LEU A 196 -19.15 10.19 14.45
CA LEU A 196 -18.22 9.30 13.76
C LEU A 196 -16.73 9.53 14.10
N SER A 197 -16.35 10.58 14.85
CA SER A 197 -14.95 10.92 15.05
C SER A 197 -14.17 9.85 15.82
N GLY A 198 -14.86 9.06 16.66
CA GLY A 198 -14.28 7.93 17.39
C GLY A 198 -13.74 6.81 16.50
N LEU A 199 -14.15 6.75 15.22
CA LEU A 199 -13.65 5.77 14.25
C LEU A 199 -12.18 6.01 13.84
N GLY A 200 -11.67 7.23 14.08
CA GLY A 200 -10.26 7.55 13.86
C GLY A 200 -9.33 7.13 14.99
N GLU A 201 -9.82 6.47 16.04
CA GLU A 201 -8.96 5.98 17.12
C GLU A 201 -8.04 4.87 16.60
N PRO A 202 -6.70 5.01 16.76
CA PRO A 202 -5.76 4.05 16.18
C PRO A 202 -5.86 2.66 16.77
N LYS A 203 -6.03 2.57 18.09
CA LYS A 203 -5.91 1.33 18.85
C LYS A 203 -6.82 1.26 20.07
N PHE A 204 -7.10 0.03 20.48
CA PHE A 204 -7.87 -0.33 21.66
C PHE A 204 -7.10 -1.35 22.50
N MET A 205 -7.48 -1.53 23.75
CA MET A 205 -6.95 -2.61 24.59
C MET A 205 -7.25 -3.98 23.98
N ALA A 206 -6.44 -4.99 24.26
CA ALA A 206 -6.66 -6.36 23.76
C ALA A 206 -8.01 -6.96 24.18
N ASP A 207 -8.60 -6.49 25.28
CA ASP A 207 -9.94 -6.86 25.75
C ASP A 207 -11.07 -6.00 25.14
N SER A 208 -10.77 -5.25 24.07
CA SER A 208 -11.67 -4.35 23.33
C SER A 208 -12.18 -3.14 24.15
N LYS A 209 -11.53 -2.80 25.26
CA LYS A 209 -11.76 -1.53 25.97
C LYS A 209 -11.05 -0.35 25.29
N PRO A 210 -11.51 0.90 25.49
CA PRO A 210 -10.82 2.07 24.96
C PRO A 210 -9.42 2.23 25.57
N PHE A 211 -8.45 2.58 24.73
CA PHE A 211 -7.13 2.98 25.18
C PHE A 211 -7.16 4.46 25.62
N THR A 212 -6.92 4.74 26.89
CA THR A 212 -7.05 6.08 27.48
C THR A 212 -5.73 6.84 27.61
N GLY A 213 -4.61 6.27 27.13
CA GLY A 213 -3.32 6.95 27.15
C GLY A 213 -3.17 8.03 26.07
N SER A 214 -2.17 8.90 26.23
CA SER A 214 -1.71 9.80 25.17
C SER A 214 -1.20 9.00 23.97
N TRP A 215 -1.50 9.46 22.75
CA TRP A 215 -1.15 8.78 21.51
C TRP A 215 -1.27 9.72 20.32
N GLY A 216 -0.60 9.41 19.20
CA GLY A 216 -0.78 10.08 17.92
C GLY A 216 -2.13 9.71 17.30
N ARG A 217 -3.17 10.45 17.66
CA ARG A 217 -4.56 10.25 17.22
C ARG A 217 -5.15 11.56 16.63
N PRO A 218 -6.09 11.47 15.68
CA PRO A 218 -6.59 10.26 15.03
C PRO A 218 -5.61 9.72 13.98
N GLN A 219 -5.74 8.45 13.62
CA GLN A 219 -5.15 7.87 12.39
C GLN A 219 -6.29 7.48 11.45
N ARG A 220 -6.28 8.05 10.24
CA ARG A 220 -7.47 8.04 9.36
C ARG A 220 -7.44 6.94 8.30
N ASP A 221 -6.39 6.15 8.25
CA ASP A 221 -6.19 4.98 7.38
C ASP A 221 -7.00 3.77 7.87
N GLY A 222 -7.14 3.60 9.19
CA GLY A 222 -7.82 2.47 9.83
C GLY A 222 -9.22 2.16 9.24
N PRO A 223 -10.16 3.12 9.19
CA PRO A 223 -11.48 2.91 8.60
C PRO A 223 -11.43 2.50 7.13
N GLY A 224 -10.51 3.06 6.34
CA GLY A 224 -10.34 2.69 4.93
C GLY A 224 -9.88 1.24 4.78
N LEU A 225 -8.85 0.85 5.53
CA LEU A 225 -8.34 -0.53 5.53
C LEU A 225 -9.39 -1.53 6.00
N ARG A 226 -10.16 -1.19 7.05
CA ARG A 226 -11.25 -2.04 7.54
C ARG A 226 -12.33 -2.24 6.48
N VAL A 227 -12.72 -1.19 5.77
CA VAL A 227 -13.66 -1.31 4.63
C VAL A 227 -13.10 -2.25 3.56
N ILE A 228 -11.82 -2.10 3.19
CA ILE A 228 -11.18 -2.94 2.17
C ILE A 228 -11.26 -4.42 2.56
N THR A 229 -10.82 -4.76 3.78
CA THR A 229 -10.81 -6.15 4.25
C THR A 229 -12.21 -6.77 4.28
N ILE A 230 -13.19 -6.07 4.84
CA ILE A 230 -14.55 -6.58 5.00
C ILE A 230 -15.25 -6.69 3.65
N ALA A 231 -15.09 -5.70 2.77
CA ALA A 231 -15.66 -5.74 1.43
C ALA A 231 -15.03 -6.85 0.56
N ASN A 232 -13.73 -7.12 0.72
CA ASN A 232 -13.09 -8.28 0.08
C ASN A 232 -13.70 -9.61 0.58
N TYR A 233 -13.88 -9.78 1.89
CA TYR A 233 -14.52 -10.98 2.43
C TYR A 233 -15.94 -11.16 1.88
N MET A 234 -16.73 -10.08 1.81
CA MET A 234 -18.09 -10.13 1.23
C MET A 234 -18.08 -10.54 -0.24
N ARG A 235 -17.12 -10.06 -1.04
CA ARG A 235 -16.95 -10.50 -2.44
C ARG A 235 -16.56 -11.97 -2.52
N THR A 236 -15.64 -12.43 -1.66
CA THR A 236 -15.26 -13.84 -1.58
C THR A 236 -16.47 -14.72 -1.22
N LEU A 237 -17.30 -14.30 -0.26
CA LEU A 237 -18.56 -14.99 0.06
C LEU A 237 -19.47 -15.08 -1.18
N ASP A 238 -19.70 -13.96 -1.87
CA ASP A 238 -20.54 -13.94 -3.08
C ASP A 238 -20.01 -14.86 -4.18
N GLN A 239 -18.70 -14.81 -4.44
CA GLN A 239 -18.02 -15.60 -5.48
C GLN A 239 -18.24 -17.10 -5.27
N TYR A 240 -18.23 -17.57 -4.02
CA TYR A 240 -18.40 -18.98 -3.67
C TYR A 240 -19.82 -19.33 -3.18
N GLY A 241 -20.79 -18.42 -3.32
CA GLY A 241 -22.18 -18.65 -2.92
C GLY A 241 -22.37 -18.93 -1.42
N ARG A 242 -21.53 -18.33 -0.58
CA ARG A 242 -21.51 -18.46 0.88
C ARG A 242 -22.24 -17.29 1.55
N ASN A 243 -22.56 -17.45 2.83
CA ASN A 243 -23.20 -16.42 3.64
C ASN A 243 -22.48 -16.32 4.99
N PHE A 244 -22.66 -15.17 5.66
CA PHE A 244 -22.25 -15.00 7.04
C PHE A 244 -22.90 -16.05 7.95
N THR A 245 -22.15 -16.53 8.93
CA THR A 245 -22.55 -17.57 9.89
C THR A 245 -22.61 -17.05 11.33
N ASN A 246 -21.88 -15.98 11.64
CA ASN A 246 -21.86 -15.37 12.97
C ASN A 246 -23.18 -14.64 13.28
N SER A 247 -23.78 -14.98 14.42
CA SER A 247 -25.07 -14.42 14.86
C SER A 247 -25.04 -12.92 15.16
N GLU A 248 -23.87 -12.35 15.49
CA GLU A 248 -23.71 -10.90 15.73
C GLU A 248 -23.68 -10.11 14.42
N THR A 249 -23.36 -10.75 13.29
CA THR A 249 -23.27 -10.14 11.95
C THR A 249 -24.02 -11.01 10.94
N PRO A 250 -25.35 -11.12 11.05
CA PRO A 250 -26.13 -12.21 10.46
C PRO A 250 -26.28 -12.17 8.94
N SER A 251 -25.92 -11.07 8.28
CA SER A 251 -26.05 -10.94 6.83
C SER A 251 -25.12 -9.89 6.23
N SER A 252 -24.89 -10.00 4.93
CA SER A 252 -24.12 -9.02 4.14
C SER A 252 -24.75 -7.62 4.19
N GLU A 253 -26.08 -7.53 4.22
CA GLU A 253 -26.82 -6.26 4.37
C GLU A 253 -26.60 -5.64 5.75
N TYR A 254 -26.62 -6.45 6.81
CA TYR A 254 -26.33 -5.98 8.17
C TYR A 254 -24.91 -5.42 8.27
N VAL A 255 -23.92 -6.15 7.73
CA VAL A 255 -22.51 -5.74 7.73
C VAL A 255 -22.31 -4.45 6.93
N TYR A 256 -22.98 -4.32 5.77
CA TYR A 256 -22.94 -3.09 4.99
C TYR A 256 -23.49 -1.89 5.79
N GLU A 257 -24.73 -1.96 6.28
CA GLU A 257 -25.40 -0.84 6.94
C GLU A 257 -24.74 -0.45 8.27
N ASN A 258 -24.26 -1.44 9.03
CA ASN A 258 -23.85 -1.21 10.42
C ASN A 258 -22.35 -1.13 10.64
N ILE A 259 -21.54 -1.49 9.64
CA ILE A 259 -20.07 -1.54 9.77
C ILE A 259 -19.39 -0.79 8.62
N LEU A 260 -19.65 -1.17 7.36
CA LEU A 260 -19.02 -0.52 6.21
C LEU A 260 -19.49 0.93 6.03
N LYS A 261 -20.81 1.17 6.08
CA LYS A 261 -21.39 2.50 5.86
C LYS A 261 -20.94 3.54 6.90
N PRO A 262 -20.82 3.22 8.21
CA PRO A 262 -20.18 4.11 9.18
C PRO A 262 -18.73 4.47 8.85
N ASP A 263 -17.89 3.50 8.47
CA ASP A 263 -16.49 3.78 8.09
C ASP A 263 -16.41 4.61 6.80
N LEU A 264 -17.23 4.29 5.79
CA LEU A 264 -17.34 5.08 4.56
C LEU A 264 -17.81 6.51 4.86
N SER A 265 -18.78 6.67 5.77
CA SER A 265 -19.28 7.98 6.20
C SER A 265 -18.21 8.78 6.95
N TYR A 266 -17.37 8.11 7.75
CA TYR A 266 -16.19 8.72 8.36
C TYR A 266 -15.23 9.25 7.29
N ILE A 267 -14.92 8.43 6.27
CA ILE A 267 -14.02 8.84 5.19
C ILE A 267 -14.58 10.04 4.44
N VAL A 268 -15.86 10.02 4.05
CA VAL A 268 -16.54 11.15 3.40
C VAL A 268 -16.39 12.44 4.21
N LYS A 269 -16.52 12.34 5.53
CA LYS A 269 -16.48 13.50 6.44
C LYS A 269 -15.07 14.01 6.73
N TYR A 270 -14.07 13.13 6.75
CA TYR A 270 -12.76 13.43 7.35
C TYR A 270 -11.55 13.23 6.44
N TRP A 271 -11.69 12.76 5.19
CA TRP A 271 -10.53 12.51 4.31
C TRP A 271 -9.65 13.76 4.11
N SER A 272 -10.22 14.96 4.14
CA SER A 272 -9.52 16.23 3.96
C SER A 272 -8.96 16.83 5.26
N SER A 273 -9.15 16.17 6.39
CA SER A 273 -8.61 16.59 7.69
C SER A 273 -7.25 15.95 7.94
N THR A 274 -6.34 16.67 8.58
CA THR A 274 -5.05 16.08 9.01
C THR A 274 -5.26 15.00 10.06
N GLY A 275 -4.37 14.03 10.10
CA GLY A 275 -4.28 13.01 11.13
C GLY A 275 -2.87 12.44 11.14
N PHE A 276 -2.57 11.55 12.09
CA PHE A 276 -1.27 10.91 12.16
C PHE A 276 -1.08 9.90 11.03
N ASP A 277 0.16 9.75 10.58
CA ASP A 277 0.58 8.75 9.60
C ASP A 277 0.48 7.31 10.13
N LEU A 278 0.63 6.33 9.24
CA LEU A 278 0.67 4.90 9.59
C LEU A 278 1.76 4.54 10.60
N TRP A 279 2.80 5.38 10.73
CA TRP A 279 3.89 5.25 11.69
C TRP A 279 3.61 5.95 13.02
N GLU A 280 2.47 6.61 13.15
CA GLU A 280 1.94 7.18 14.40
C GLU A 280 2.72 8.41 14.91
N GLU A 281 3.43 9.11 14.04
CA GLU A 281 4.44 10.10 14.41
C GLU A 281 4.11 11.52 13.95
N VAL A 282 3.50 11.67 12.78
CA VAL A 282 3.35 12.98 12.12
C VAL A 282 1.89 13.23 11.78
N ASP A 283 1.34 14.32 12.30
CA ASP A 283 0.03 14.84 11.91
C ASP A 283 0.10 15.61 10.58
N SER A 284 -0.44 15.04 9.50
CA SER A 284 -0.53 15.69 8.21
C SER A 284 -1.55 15.03 7.26
N LEU A 285 -1.40 15.28 5.96
CA LEU A 285 -2.04 14.51 4.89
C LEU A 285 -0.99 13.58 4.27
N HIS A 286 -1.32 12.28 4.20
CA HIS A 286 -0.38 11.21 3.84
C HIS A 286 -0.88 10.45 2.62
N LEU A 287 0.06 10.02 1.77
CA LEU A 287 -0.26 9.25 0.57
C LEU A 287 -0.91 7.91 0.92
N PHE A 288 -0.36 7.16 1.88
CA PHE A 288 -0.91 5.89 2.36
C PHE A 288 -2.36 6.02 2.82
N THR A 289 -2.62 6.98 3.70
CA THR A 289 -3.96 7.27 4.22
C THR A 289 -4.92 7.67 3.09
N SER A 290 -4.48 8.52 2.16
CA SER A 290 -5.34 9.01 1.08
C SER A 290 -5.71 7.89 0.08
N LEU A 291 -4.75 7.05 -0.30
CA LEU A 291 -4.98 5.96 -1.26
C LEU A 291 -5.86 4.84 -0.68
N THR A 292 -5.66 4.47 0.58
CA THR A 292 -6.50 3.46 1.24
C THR A 292 -7.94 3.95 1.42
N GLN A 293 -8.13 5.23 1.74
CA GLN A 293 -9.45 5.86 1.75
C GLN A 293 -10.09 5.89 0.35
N LEU A 294 -9.33 6.21 -0.70
CA LEU A 294 -9.84 6.22 -2.07
C LEU A 294 -10.29 4.82 -2.52
N LYS A 295 -9.49 3.79 -2.23
CA LYS A 295 -9.86 2.40 -2.50
C LYS A 295 -11.12 2.00 -1.74
N ALA A 296 -11.22 2.34 -0.45
CA ALA A 296 -12.42 2.10 0.34
C ALA A 296 -13.67 2.77 -0.27
N LEU A 297 -13.57 4.02 -0.72
CA LEU A 297 -14.68 4.70 -1.40
C LEU A 297 -15.07 3.99 -2.71
N LYS A 298 -14.11 3.50 -3.51
CA LYS A 298 -14.39 2.71 -4.72
C LYS A 298 -15.20 1.46 -4.38
N MET A 299 -14.76 0.70 -3.38
CA MET A 299 -15.46 -0.51 -2.94
C MET A 299 -16.84 -0.16 -2.33
N GLY A 300 -16.93 0.97 -1.63
CA GLY A 300 -18.18 1.50 -1.11
C GLY A 300 -19.20 1.81 -2.20
N LEU A 301 -18.79 2.33 -3.37
CA LEU A 301 -19.68 2.56 -4.51
C LEU A 301 -20.30 1.25 -5.02
N GLU A 302 -19.49 0.19 -5.10
CA GLU A 302 -19.97 -1.14 -5.49
C GLU A 302 -20.95 -1.70 -4.47
N MET A 303 -20.63 -1.59 -3.18
CA MET A 303 -21.50 -2.07 -2.09
C MET A 303 -22.81 -1.28 -2.02
N ALA A 304 -22.77 0.05 -2.09
CA ALA A 304 -23.97 0.88 -2.09
C ALA A 304 -24.88 0.54 -3.28
N LYS A 305 -24.30 0.27 -4.46
CA LYS A 305 -25.06 -0.22 -5.62
C LYS A 305 -25.66 -1.60 -5.39
N LYS A 306 -24.89 -2.54 -4.82
CA LYS A 306 -25.34 -3.92 -4.51
C LYS A 306 -26.55 -3.91 -3.57
N PHE A 307 -26.56 -3.05 -2.56
CA PHE A 307 -27.65 -2.95 -1.57
C PHE A 307 -28.71 -1.90 -1.91
N GLY A 308 -28.65 -1.27 -3.09
CA GLY A 308 -29.67 -0.32 -3.55
C GLY A 308 -29.69 1.03 -2.80
N ASP A 309 -28.61 1.38 -2.10
CA ASP A 309 -28.45 2.62 -1.33
C ASP A 309 -28.07 3.80 -2.24
N ASN A 310 -29.03 4.20 -3.08
CA ASN A 310 -28.82 5.19 -4.13
C ASN A 310 -28.44 6.58 -3.61
N GLU A 311 -28.87 6.95 -2.40
CA GLU A 311 -28.56 8.28 -1.86
C GLU A 311 -27.12 8.32 -1.34
N PHE A 312 -26.71 7.31 -0.57
CA PHE A 312 -25.32 7.22 -0.12
C PHE A 312 -24.36 7.03 -1.30
N TYR A 313 -24.77 6.28 -2.33
CA TYR A 313 -24.00 6.14 -3.57
C TYR A 313 -23.63 7.52 -4.18
N LYS A 314 -24.57 8.47 -4.25
CA LYS A 314 -24.29 9.82 -4.77
C LYS A 314 -23.26 10.55 -3.90
N THR A 315 -23.38 10.43 -2.57
CA THR A 315 -22.40 10.99 -1.62
C THR A 315 -21.01 10.42 -1.84
N LEU A 316 -20.91 9.10 -2.00
CA LEU A 316 -19.65 8.41 -2.28
C LEU A 316 -19.05 8.85 -3.61
N VAL A 317 -19.85 9.06 -4.67
CA VAL A 317 -19.35 9.54 -5.97
C VAL A 317 -18.68 10.90 -5.83
N VAL A 318 -19.28 11.82 -5.08
CA VAL A 318 -18.70 13.15 -4.85
C VAL A 318 -17.38 13.01 -4.10
N SER A 319 -17.37 12.30 -2.97
CA SER A 319 -16.17 12.14 -2.16
C SER A 319 -15.04 11.41 -2.90
N PHE A 320 -15.38 10.37 -3.67
CA PHE A 320 -14.42 9.62 -4.47
C PHE A 320 -13.72 10.52 -5.49
N ASN A 321 -14.49 11.30 -6.25
CA ASN A 321 -13.93 12.19 -7.26
C ASN A 321 -13.10 13.33 -6.63
N SER A 322 -13.55 13.90 -5.50
CA SER A 322 -12.80 14.94 -4.79
C SER A 322 -11.48 14.42 -4.24
N LEU A 323 -11.47 13.26 -3.58
CA LEU A 323 -10.25 12.66 -3.03
C LEU A 323 -9.30 12.23 -4.16
N ARG A 324 -9.81 11.63 -5.24
CA ARG A 324 -9.01 11.28 -6.41
C ARG A 324 -8.34 12.51 -7.04
N PHE A 325 -9.09 13.60 -7.18
CA PHE A 325 -8.56 14.86 -7.69
C PHE A 325 -7.47 15.40 -6.77
N PHE A 326 -7.71 15.46 -5.46
CA PHE A 326 -6.71 15.87 -4.48
C PHE A 326 -5.42 15.06 -4.61
N ILE A 327 -5.51 13.72 -4.59
CA ILE A 327 -4.36 12.82 -4.71
C ILE A 327 -3.57 13.10 -5.99
N SER A 328 -4.27 13.28 -7.12
CA SER A 328 -3.64 13.36 -8.44
C SER A 328 -3.09 14.76 -8.77
N VAL A 329 -3.63 15.82 -8.17
CA VAL A 329 -3.40 17.21 -8.61
C VAL A 329 -2.89 18.10 -7.48
N ASP A 330 -3.54 18.09 -6.32
CA ASP A 330 -3.31 19.12 -5.28
C ASP A 330 -2.41 18.65 -4.14
N SER A 331 -2.28 17.34 -3.94
CA SER A 331 -1.60 16.73 -2.79
C SER A 331 -0.10 16.96 -2.75
N GLY A 332 0.55 17.09 -3.91
CA GLY A 332 2.01 17.06 -4.02
C GLY A 332 2.64 15.67 -3.82
N PHE A 333 1.86 14.58 -3.79
CA PHE A 333 2.41 13.22 -3.63
C PHE A 333 3.31 12.77 -4.80
N LYS A 334 3.10 13.30 -6.01
CA LYS A 334 3.97 13.10 -7.17
C LYS A 334 4.35 14.45 -7.77
N PRO A 335 5.36 15.15 -7.22
CA PRO A 335 5.79 16.43 -7.77
C PRO A 335 6.53 16.21 -9.09
N SER A 336 6.46 17.18 -10.01
CA SER A 336 7.20 17.12 -11.29
C SER A 336 8.71 17.16 -11.12
N SER A 337 9.20 17.59 -9.95
CA SER A 337 10.62 17.72 -9.62
C SER A 337 11.27 16.45 -9.07
N ALA A 338 10.50 15.39 -8.79
CA ALA A 338 11.02 14.10 -8.34
C ALA A 338 10.46 12.95 -9.19
N PRO A 339 11.28 11.95 -9.54
CA PRO A 339 10.82 10.78 -10.28
C PRO A 339 10.12 9.75 -9.37
N TYR A 340 10.02 10.00 -8.06
CA TYR A 340 9.45 9.11 -7.06
C TYR A 340 8.32 9.80 -6.28
N LEU A 341 7.58 9.02 -5.49
CA LEU A 341 6.46 9.51 -4.67
C LEU A 341 6.97 10.13 -3.37
N LEU A 342 6.26 11.15 -2.89
CA LEU A 342 6.47 11.76 -1.58
C LEU A 342 5.33 11.32 -0.65
N GLU A 343 5.67 10.61 0.43
CA GLU A 343 4.65 10.09 1.35
C GLU A 343 3.91 11.21 2.08
N THR A 344 4.66 12.18 2.59
CA THR A 344 4.14 13.32 3.36
C THR A 344 4.77 14.62 2.87
N PRO A 345 4.20 15.25 1.82
CA PRO A 345 4.82 16.40 1.13
C PRO A 345 5.11 17.61 2.04
N SER A 346 4.28 17.84 3.05
CA SER A 346 4.49 18.92 4.05
C SER A 346 5.85 18.83 4.74
N LEU A 347 6.30 17.63 5.13
CA LEU A 347 7.59 17.42 5.79
C LEU A 347 8.78 17.73 4.88
N VAL A 348 8.59 17.54 3.57
CA VAL A 348 9.60 17.88 2.56
C VAL A 348 9.73 19.40 2.42
N LEU A 349 8.60 20.09 2.40
CA LEU A 349 8.56 21.56 2.37
C LEU A 349 9.14 22.20 3.64
N GLU A 350 8.95 21.55 4.79
CA GLU A 350 9.54 21.95 6.07
C GLU A 350 11.04 21.58 6.19
N GLY A 351 11.58 20.77 5.27
CA GLY A 351 12.95 20.28 5.32
C GLY A 351 13.22 19.27 6.45
N ARG A 352 12.17 18.61 6.96
CA ARG A 352 12.24 17.65 8.08
C ARG A 352 12.45 16.20 7.64
N ARG A 353 11.85 15.82 6.52
CA ARG A 353 12.06 14.53 5.84
C ARG A 353 12.20 14.78 4.36
N CYS A 354 12.82 13.86 3.63
CA CYS A 354 12.98 14.01 2.20
C CYS A 354 11.90 13.33 1.34
N GLY A 355 10.91 12.73 2.01
CA GLY A 355 9.68 12.23 1.40
C GLY A 355 9.73 10.76 0.95
N LEU A 356 10.91 10.14 0.94
CA LEU A 356 11.05 8.70 0.72
C LEU A 356 10.52 7.95 1.94
N ASP A 357 9.54 7.08 1.71
CA ASP A 357 8.97 6.21 2.73
C ASP A 357 8.46 4.94 2.06
N ILE A 358 8.69 3.79 2.69
CA ILE A 358 8.14 2.51 2.23
C ILE A 358 6.60 2.50 2.26
N ALA A 359 5.99 3.36 3.08
CA ALA A 359 4.57 3.61 3.14
C ALA A 359 3.96 3.96 1.78
N SER A 360 4.69 4.63 0.90
CA SER A 360 4.21 4.96 -0.45
C SER A 360 4.06 3.73 -1.33
N ILE A 361 4.89 2.70 -1.10
CA ILE A 361 4.78 1.40 -1.78
C ILE A 361 3.67 0.58 -1.14
N LEU A 362 3.61 0.53 0.20
CA LEU A 362 2.49 -0.08 0.92
C LEU A 362 1.14 0.50 0.47
N ALA A 363 1.08 1.81 0.21
CA ALA A 363 -0.12 2.50 -0.26
C ALA A 363 -0.59 1.89 -1.59
N SER A 364 0.34 1.74 -2.54
CA SER A 364 0.06 1.11 -3.84
C SER A 364 -0.39 -0.35 -3.66
N LEU A 365 0.31 -1.13 -2.84
CA LEU A 365 0.02 -2.55 -2.63
C LEU A 365 -1.32 -2.83 -1.95
N ARG A 366 -1.78 -1.91 -1.10
CA ARG A 366 -3.02 -2.05 -0.32
C ARG A 366 -4.21 -1.34 -0.95
N SER A 367 -4.00 -0.51 -1.99
CA SER A 367 -5.07 0.18 -2.72
C SER A 367 -5.33 -0.34 -4.13
N HIS A 368 -4.60 -1.37 -4.59
CA HIS A 368 -4.77 -1.96 -5.92
C HIS A 368 -4.88 -3.49 -5.85
N ASP A 369 -6.03 -4.01 -6.27
CA ASP A 369 -6.22 -5.41 -6.59
C ASP A 369 -5.67 -5.63 -8.01
N VAL A 370 -4.59 -6.42 -8.14
CA VAL A 370 -3.87 -6.56 -9.42
C VAL A 370 -4.73 -7.20 -10.53
N ASP A 371 -5.76 -7.94 -10.13
CA ASP A 371 -6.76 -8.56 -11.01
C ASP A 371 -7.92 -7.63 -11.40
N ASP A 372 -8.07 -6.50 -10.70
CA ASP A 372 -9.08 -5.48 -11.01
C ASP A 372 -8.49 -4.42 -11.94
N THR A 373 -8.65 -4.64 -13.25
CA THR A 373 -8.17 -3.68 -14.27
C THR A 373 -8.72 -2.25 -14.09
N TYR A 374 -9.87 -2.07 -13.43
CA TYR A 374 -10.43 -0.74 -13.17
C TYR A 374 -9.71 -0.01 -12.04
N ASP A 375 -9.06 -0.70 -11.10
CA ASP A 375 -8.22 -0.02 -10.10
C ASP A 375 -7.14 0.80 -10.79
N THR A 376 -6.45 0.24 -11.79
CA THR A 376 -5.38 0.94 -12.52
C THR A 376 -5.86 2.17 -13.30
N VAL A 377 -7.17 2.27 -13.56
CA VAL A 377 -7.79 3.41 -14.26
C VAL A 377 -8.23 4.49 -13.28
N TYR A 378 -8.77 4.09 -12.12
CA TYR A 378 -9.45 5.01 -11.21
C TYR A 378 -8.65 5.38 -9.97
N ILE A 379 -7.70 4.55 -9.55
CA ILE A 379 -6.83 4.78 -8.41
C ILE A 379 -5.41 5.10 -8.94
N PRO A 380 -4.85 6.27 -8.59
CA PRO A 380 -3.49 6.63 -9.00
C PRO A 380 -2.42 5.74 -8.37
N PHE A 381 -1.26 5.70 -9.02
CA PHE A 381 -0.05 5.03 -8.54
C PHE A 381 -0.18 3.50 -8.35
N PRO A 382 -0.68 2.75 -9.36
CA PRO A 382 -0.67 1.28 -9.32
C PRO A 382 0.76 0.75 -9.25
N VAL A 383 0.91 -0.55 -8.97
CA VAL A 383 2.21 -1.24 -8.92
C VAL A 383 3.02 -1.12 -10.22
N THR A 384 2.36 -0.78 -11.33
CA THR A 384 2.96 -0.54 -12.64
C THR A 384 3.36 0.92 -12.88
N ASP A 385 3.02 1.86 -12.00
CA ASP A 385 3.45 3.25 -12.12
C ASP A 385 4.94 3.36 -11.84
N THR A 386 5.67 3.94 -12.79
CA THR A 386 7.11 4.18 -12.71
C THR A 386 7.53 4.85 -11.39
N ALA A 387 6.73 5.77 -10.85
CA ALA A 387 7.05 6.47 -9.61
C ALA A 387 7.07 5.54 -8.39
N VAL A 388 6.27 4.47 -8.37
CA VAL A 388 6.27 3.47 -7.29
C VAL A 388 7.57 2.69 -7.29
N MET A 389 7.98 2.17 -8.46
CA MET A 389 9.26 1.47 -8.62
C MET A 389 10.48 2.39 -8.41
N ASN A 390 10.39 3.66 -8.81
CA ASN A 390 11.41 4.66 -8.53
C ASN A 390 11.53 4.96 -7.04
N THR A 391 10.42 4.94 -6.30
CA THR A 391 10.43 5.08 -4.84
C THR A 391 11.18 3.92 -4.20
N LEU A 392 10.94 2.68 -4.66
CA LEU A 392 11.69 1.50 -4.20
C LEU A 392 13.18 1.65 -4.50
N THR A 393 13.51 2.03 -5.73
CA THR A 393 14.90 2.22 -6.16
C THR A 393 15.61 3.30 -5.35
N ALA A 394 14.92 4.40 -5.01
CA ALA A 394 15.45 5.46 -4.18
C ALA A 394 15.69 5.01 -2.73
N LEU A 395 14.74 4.26 -2.14
CA LEU A 395 14.91 3.66 -0.81
C LEU A 395 16.09 2.69 -0.78
N ILE A 396 16.21 1.79 -1.76
CA ILE A 396 17.35 0.87 -1.89
C ILE A 396 18.67 1.66 -1.97
N ASN A 397 18.71 2.71 -2.78
CA ASN A 397 19.93 3.51 -2.98
C ASN A 397 20.39 4.27 -1.74
N ASP A 398 19.48 4.61 -0.83
CA ASP A 398 19.81 5.18 0.47
C ASP A 398 20.20 4.07 1.48
N MET A 399 19.33 3.07 1.64
CA MET A 399 19.41 2.09 2.73
C MET A 399 20.55 1.08 2.57
N LYS A 400 21.01 0.83 1.33
CA LYS A 400 22.21 0.01 1.09
C LYS A 400 23.48 0.59 1.72
N TYR A 401 23.53 1.91 1.92
CA TYR A 401 24.64 2.58 2.62
C TYR A 401 24.30 2.93 4.06
N ARG A 402 23.03 3.22 4.37
CA ARG A 402 22.58 3.62 5.71
C ARG A 402 22.78 2.51 6.74
N TYR A 403 22.48 1.27 6.39
CA TYR A 403 22.53 0.14 7.31
C TYR A 403 23.82 -0.67 7.12
N PRO A 404 24.70 -0.77 8.12
CA PRO A 404 25.95 -1.52 7.98
C PRO A 404 25.80 -2.99 7.60
N ILE A 405 24.71 -3.66 8.01
CA ILE A 405 24.42 -5.04 7.58
C ILE A 405 24.34 -5.19 6.04
N ASN A 406 24.02 -4.11 5.32
CA ASN A 406 23.92 -4.12 3.86
C ASN A 406 25.27 -3.96 3.15
N HIS A 407 26.33 -3.58 3.86
CA HIS A 407 27.61 -3.18 3.22
C HIS A 407 28.30 -4.35 2.51
N GLY A 408 28.14 -5.57 3.01
CA GLY A 408 28.67 -6.79 2.38
C GLY A 408 28.07 -7.08 1.00
N ASN A 409 26.88 -6.53 0.72
CA ASN A 409 26.12 -6.79 -0.51
C ASN A 409 26.34 -5.71 -1.58
N LEU A 410 27.18 -4.69 -1.32
CA LEU A 410 27.44 -3.62 -2.27
C LEU A 410 28.12 -4.14 -3.54
N GLY A 411 27.54 -3.79 -4.69
CA GLY A 411 28.04 -4.21 -6.01
C GLY A 411 27.53 -5.59 -6.47
N LEU A 412 26.77 -6.29 -5.63
CA LEU A 412 26.09 -7.53 -5.99
C LEU A 412 24.69 -7.24 -6.54
N SER A 413 24.17 -8.13 -7.38
CA SER A 413 22.82 -8.08 -7.95
C SER A 413 21.78 -8.64 -6.96
N VAL A 414 21.75 -8.09 -5.74
CA VAL A 414 20.90 -8.55 -4.63
C VAL A 414 20.13 -7.40 -3.98
N GLY A 415 19.04 -7.75 -3.31
CA GLY A 415 18.23 -6.90 -2.48
C GLY A 415 18.95 -6.50 -1.19
N PHE A 416 18.36 -5.55 -0.49
CA PHE A 416 18.93 -4.97 0.73
C PHE A 416 17.87 -4.91 1.82
N ALA A 417 18.30 -4.95 3.08
CA ALA A 417 17.44 -4.70 4.21
C ALA A 417 16.89 -3.27 4.13
N LEU A 418 15.56 -3.13 4.19
CA LEU A 418 14.86 -1.83 4.12
C LEU A 418 14.15 -1.53 5.43
N GLY A 419 14.09 -0.24 5.81
CA GLY A 419 13.34 0.27 6.96
C GLY A 419 12.12 1.09 6.53
N ARG A 420 11.63 1.97 7.41
CA ARG A 420 10.45 2.83 7.14
C ARG A 420 10.78 3.97 6.18
N TYR A 421 11.61 4.91 6.62
CA TYR A 421 12.07 6.07 5.87
C TYR A 421 13.50 6.46 6.30
N PRO A 422 14.27 7.20 5.48
CA PRO A 422 15.69 7.49 5.74
C PRO A 422 15.95 8.21 7.07
N GLU A 423 15.11 9.15 7.47
CA GLU A 423 15.26 9.96 8.69
C GLU A 423 14.78 9.26 9.96
N ASP A 424 14.47 7.97 9.89
CA ASP A 424 13.95 7.22 11.03
C ASP A 424 14.97 7.15 12.19
N VAL A 425 14.46 7.38 13.39
CA VAL A 425 15.19 7.35 14.66
C VAL A 425 14.60 6.35 15.65
N TYR A 426 13.48 5.68 15.35
CA TYR A 426 12.90 4.70 16.25
C TYR A 426 13.64 3.36 16.15
N ASN A 427 14.18 2.89 17.27
CA ASN A 427 14.99 1.65 17.33
C ASN A 427 14.20 0.43 17.84
N GLY A 428 12.86 0.52 17.90
CA GLY A 428 11.99 -0.55 18.40
C GLY A 428 11.70 -0.48 19.90
N ARG A 429 12.42 0.35 20.67
CA ARG A 429 12.16 0.55 22.12
C ARG A 429 12.17 2.01 22.54
N GLY A 430 12.79 2.89 21.75
CA GLY A 430 12.94 4.31 22.00
C GLY A 430 13.54 5.02 20.78
N LEU A 431 14.12 6.20 20.99
CA LEU A 431 14.65 7.04 19.90
C LEU A 431 16.19 7.05 19.93
N SER A 432 16.80 6.58 18.85
CA SER A 432 18.21 6.73 18.52
C SER A 432 18.39 6.70 16.99
N GLU A 433 18.59 5.53 16.41
CA GLU A 433 18.75 5.30 14.99
C GLU A 433 17.73 4.26 14.51
N GLY A 434 17.05 4.55 13.41
CA GLY A 434 16.10 3.62 12.81
C GLY A 434 16.79 2.37 12.28
N ASN A 435 16.09 1.24 12.35
CA ASN A 435 16.52 -0.05 11.82
C ASN A 435 15.78 -0.41 10.52
N PRO A 436 16.26 -1.45 9.82
CA PRO A 436 15.44 -2.24 8.90
C PRO A 436 14.25 -2.92 9.58
N TRP A 437 13.20 -3.16 8.79
CA TRP A 437 11.95 -3.77 9.20
C TRP A 437 11.64 -4.96 8.29
N PHE A 438 11.07 -6.02 8.87
CA PHE A 438 10.61 -7.17 8.09
C PHE A 438 9.50 -6.79 7.13
N ILE A 439 8.55 -5.96 7.57
CA ILE A 439 7.46 -5.41 6.74
C ILE A 439 8.02 -4.73 5.51
N SER A 440 8.99 -3.83 5.69
CA SER A 440 9.57 -3.03 4.61
C SER A 440 10.35 -3.87 3.61
N THR A 441 11.11 -4.85 4.11
CA THR A 441 11.91 -5.74 3.27
C THR A 441 11.01 -6.67 2.45
N ALA A 442 9.93 -7.21 3.05
CA ALA A 442 8.93 -8.02 2.33
C ALA A 442 8.10 -7.19 1.33
N THR A 443 7.84 -5.91 1.63
CA THR A 443 7.13 -4.99 0.75
C THR A 443 7.85 -4.80 -0.59
N ALA A 444 9.19 -4.76 -0.58
CA ALA A 444 9.99 -4.64 -1.78
C ALA A 444 9.81 -5.83 -2.73
N SER A 445 9.87 -7.05 -2.20
CA SER A 445 9.65 -8.26 -2.99
C SER A 445 8.19 -8.37 -3.47
N GLU A 446 7.21 -8.08 -2.61
CA GLU A 446 5.78 -8.09 -2.98
C GLU A 446 5.49 -7.17 -4.19
N LEU A 447 6.06 -5.95 -4.21
CA LEU A 447 5.91 -5.02 -5.34
C LEU A 447 6.41 -5.63 -6.65
N ILE A 448 7.60 -6.23 -6.63
CA ILE A 448 8.21 -6.79 -7.84
C ILE A 448 7.42 -8.00 -8.33
N TYR A 449 7.01 -8.90 -7.43
CA TYR A 449 6.18 -10.05 -7.82
C TYR A 449 4.84 -9.62 -8.40
N LYS A 450 4.17 -8.63 -7.81
CA LYS A 450 2.91 -8.09 -8.34
C LYS A 450 3.08 -7.43 -9.71
N LEU A 451 4.19 -6.72 -9.94
CA LEU A 451 4.51 -6.17 -11.27
C LEU A 451 4.66 -7.31 -12.29
N ILE A 452 5.44 -8.33 -11.99
CA ILE A 452 5.62 -9.50 -12.86
C ILE A 452 4.29 -10.17 -13.13
N TYR A 453 3.53 -10.48 -12.08
CA TYR A 453 2.21 -11.08 -12.21
C TYR A 453 1.30 -10.25 -13.13
N ASN A 454 1.24 -8.92 -12.95
CA ASN A 454 0.41 -8.05 -13.78
C ASN A 454 0.80 -8.11 -15.27
N LEU A 455 2.11 -8.09 -15.56
CA LEU A 455 2.62 -8.17 -16.93
C LEU A 455 2.20 -9.47 -17.61
N TYR A 456 2.31 -10.61 -16.91
CA TYR A 456 1.93 -11.91 -17.47
C TYR A 456 0.41 -12.10 -17.54
N ASN A 457 -0.31 -11.79 -16.47
CA ASN A 457 -1.77 -11.96 -16.38
C ASN A 457 -2.50 -11.14 -17.46
N LEU A 458 -2.01 -9.93 -17.76
CA LEU A 458 -2.58 -9.06 -18.77
C LEU A 458 -1.87 -9.11 -20.14
N GLN A 459 -0.85 -9.97 -20.29
CA GLN A 459 -0.02 -10.10 -21.50
C GLN A 459 0.50 -8.75 -22.01
N LYS A 460 1.01 -7.91 -21.10
CA LYS A 460 1.46 -6.55 -21.41
C LYS A 460 2.94 -6.51 -21.73
N ASP A 461 3.29 -5.66 -22.68
CA ASP A 461 4.68 -5.25 -22.91
C ASP A 461 5.24 -4.58 -21.66
N PHE A 462 6.53 -4.81 -21.40
CA PHE A 462 7.21 -4.16 -20.30
C PHE A 462 7.95 -2.92 -20.79
N ILE A 463 7.42 -1.75 -20.45
CA ILE A 463 8.02 -0.45 -20.73
C ILE A 463 8.91 -0.05 -19.56
N ILE A 464 10.20 0.09 -19.82
CA ILE A 464 11.22 0.48 -18.83
C ILE A 464 11.74 1.87 -19.19
N PRO A 465 11.38 2.91 -18.43
CA PRO A 465 11.83 4.26 -18.70
C PRO A 465 13.31 4.46 -18.30
N ALA A 466 13.92 5.50 -18.87
CA ALA A 466 15.36 5.73 -18.78
C ALA A 466 15.86 5.93 -17.34
N GLU A 467 15.05 6.53 -16.47
CA GLU A 467 15.40 6.74 -15.06
C GLU A 467 15.56 5.43 -14.26
N GLN A 468 15.03 4.31 -14.75
CA GLN A 468 15.19 2.99 -14.12
C GLN A 468 16.43 2.23 -14.61
N ALA A 469 17.23 2.83 -15.49
CA ALA A 469 18.42 2.19 -16.09
C ALA A 469 19.37 1.57 -15.05
N SER A 470 19.58 2.23 -13.91
CA SER A 470 20.47 1.73 -12.87
C SER A 470 19.98 0.41 -12.25
N LEU A 471 18.67 0.25 -12.04
CA LEU A 471 18.12 -0.98 -11.49
C LEU A 471 18.31 -2.12 -12.49
N PHE A 472 17.83 -1.95 -13.72
CA PHE A 472 17.85 -3.02 -14.72
C PHE A 472 19.25 -3.40 -15.19
N SER A 473 20.18 -2.45 -15.23
CA SER A 473 21.59 -2.75 -15.52
C SER A 473 22.32 -3.44 -14.38
N SER A 474 21.79 -3.39 -13.15
CA SER A 474 22.34 -4.14 -12.02
C SER A 474 21.93 -5.61 -12.03
N ILE A 475 20.83 -5.96 -12.69
CA ILE A 475 20.28 -7.33 -12.71
C ILE A 475 20.35 -7.99 -14.10
N THR A 476 20.65 -7.24 -15.15
CA THR A 476 20.78 -7.74 -16.54
C THR A 476 21.84 -6.99 -17.33
N THR A 477 22.18 -7.51 -18.51
CA THR A 477 23.06 -6.80 -19.48
C THR A 477 22.33 -5.71 -20.27
N LEU A 478 21.05 -5.44 -20.00
CA LEU A 478 20.23 -4.46 -20.71
C LEU A 478 20.84 -3.05 -20.59
N LYS A 479 20.99 -2.36 -21.73
CA LYS A 479 21.51 -0.98 -21.78
C LYS A 479 20.38 -0.03 -22.12
N ILE A 480 20.00 0.79 -21.14
CA ILE A 480 18.89 1.73 -21.24
C ILE A 480 19.47 3.16 -21.32
N LYS A 481 19.29 3.81 -22.48
CA LYS A 481 19.66 5.23 -22.70
C LYS A 481 18.42 6.12 -22.83
N HIS A 482 17.38 5.57 -23.44
CA HIS A 482 16.02 6.11 -23.55
C HIS A 482 15.05 5.04 -23.04
N SER A 483 13.76 5.33 -23.05
CA SER A 483 12.74 4.32 -22.75
C SER A 483 12.93 3.07 -23.62
N VAL A 484 12.83 1.90 -23.00
CA VAL A 484 12.93 0.59 -23.66
C VAL A 484 11.58 -0.11 -23.55
N THR A 485 11.10 -0.64 -24.66
CA THR A 485 9.93 -1.53 -24.66
C THR A 485 10.39 -2.96 -24.90
N LEU A 486 10.03 -3.85 -23.97
CA LEU A 486 10.23 -5.29 -24.09
C LEU A 486 8.88 -5.92 -24.44
N PRO A 487 8.66 -6.35 -25.70
CA PRO A 487 7.40 -6.95 -26.09
C PRO A 487 7.09 -8.21 -25.29
N TYR A 488 5.84 -8.39 -24.88
CA TYR A 488 5.39 -9.56 -24.13
C TYR A 488 5.79 -10.86 -24.86
N GLY A 489 6.31 -11.83 -24.11
CA GLY A 489 6.73 -13.12 -24.64
C GLY A 489 8.05 -13.12 -25.43
N SER A 490 8.66 -11.96 -25.70
CA SER A 490 10.00 -11.90 -26.32
C SER A 490 11.07 -12.50 -25.38
N ASN A 491 12.19 -12.95 -25.95
CA ASN A 491 13.29 -13.50 -25.15
C ASN A 491 13.84 -12.47 -24.16
N ALA A 492 13.98 -11.20 -24.59
CA ALA A 492 14.40 -10.12 -23.71
C ALA A 492 13.41 -9.86 -22.57
N PHE A 493 12.11 -9.86 -22.85
CA PHE A 493 11.07 -9.75 -21.82
C PHE A 493 11.20 -10.86 -20.78
N ASN A 494 11.26 -12.13 -21.23
CA ASN A 494 11.39 -13.28 -20.34
C ASN A 494 12.67 -13.20 -19.49
N VAL A 495 13.83 -12.90 -20.08
CA VAL A 495 15.08 -12.79 -19.33
C VAL A 495 15.00 -11.68 -18.27
N VAL A 496 14.40 -10.54 -18.59
CA VAL A 496 14.28 -9.41 -17.66
C VAL A 496 13.31 -9.72 -16.53
N THR A 497 12.15 -10.33 -16.81
CA THR A 497 11.17 -10.70 -15.77
C THR A 497 11.68 -11.82 -14.86
N TYR A 498 12.38 -12.83 -15.41
CA TYR A 498 13.08 -13.83 -14.58
C TYR A 498 14.18 -13.20 -13.72
N SER A 499 14.92 -12.23 -14.25
CA SER A 499 15.95 -11.53 -13.47
C SER A 499 15.34 -10.67 -12.36
N LEU A 500 14.19 -10.04 -12.60
CA LEU A 500 13.44 -9.34 -11.55
C LEU A 500 12.91 -10.31 -10.49
N LEU A 501 12.43 -11.48 -10.87
CA LEU A 501 11.94 -12.49 -9.92
C LEU A 501 13.08 -12.95 -9.00
N ASN A 502 14.22 -13.33 -9.57
CA ASN A 502 15.40 -13.72 -8.79
C ASN A 502 15.91 -12.57 -7.91
N TYR A 503 15.86 -11.33 -8.42
CA TYR A 503 16.18 -10.15 -7.61
C TYR A 503 15.20 -9.97 -6.44
N ALA A 504 13.90 -10.18 -6.65
CA ALA A 504 12.91 -10.11 -5.58
C ALA A 504 13.15 -11.20 -4.50
N ASP A 505 13.50 -12.42 -4.90
CA ASP A 505 13.81 -13.52 -3.99
C ASP A 505 15.00 -13.22 -3.06
N THR A 506 15.92 -12.35 -3.48
CA THR A 506 17.04 -11.94 -2.63
C THR A 506 16.61 -11.03 -1.46
N PHE A 507 15.47 -10.32 -1.53
CA PHE A 507 14.91 -9.65 -0.35
C PHE A 507 14.36 -10.67 0.66
N LEU A 508 13.78 -11.77 0.18
CA LEU A 508 13.36 -12.88 1.05
C LEU A 508 14.57 -13.60 1.67
N SER A 509 15.71 -13.63 0.96
CA SER A 509 16.99 -14.10 1.52
C SER A 509 17.47 -13.22 2.66
N VAL A 510 17.38 -11.88 2.52
CA VAL A 510 17.68 -10.95 3.62
C VAL A 510 16.77 -11.20 4.83
N ILE A 511 15.48 -11.45 4.61
CA ILE A 511 14.57 -11.83 5.70
C ILE A 511 15.05 -13.12 6.37
N LYS A 512 15.36 -14.16 5.58
CA LYS A 512 15.86 -15.44 6.10
C LYS A 512 17.11 -15.31 6.97
N GLU A 513 18.03 -14.40 6.64
CA GLU A 513 19.25 -14.15 7.42
C GLU A 513 18.97 -13.57 8.82
N HIS A 514 17.81 -12.95 9.02
CA HIS A 514 17.48 -12.20 10.24
C HIS A 514 16.30 -12.75 11.04
N VAL A 515 15.53 -13.69 10.47
CA VAL A 515 14.56 -14.52 11.19
C VAL A 515 15.30 -15.54 12.07
N ASP A 516 14.77 -15.85 13.25
CA ASP A 516 15.39 -16.83 14.14
C ASP A 516 15.20 -18.30 13.68
N GLY A 517 15.84 -19.23 14.41
CA GLY A 517 15.79 -20.66 14.07
C GLY A 517 14.41 -21.31 14.18
N ASP A 518 13.49 -20.70 14.93
CA ASP A 518 12.12 -21.17 15.14
C ASP A 518 11.10 -20.42 14.25
N GLY A 519 11.61 -19.49 13.41
CA GLY A 519 10.85 -18.73 12.45
C GLY A 519 10.07 -17.55 13.05
N HIS A 520 10.41 -17.09 14.26
CA HIS A 520 9.77 -15.91 14.83
C HIS A 520 10.19 -14.64 14.08
N MET A 521 9.26 -13.68 13.98
CA MET A 521 9.48 -12.43 13.27
C MET A 521 9.11 -11.24 14.16
N SER A 522 10.09 -10.45 14.58
CA SER A 522 9.87 -9.20 15.31
C SER A 522 9.43 -8.06 14.39
N GLU A 523 9.29 -6.86 14.95
CA GLU A 523 9.06 -5.62 14.21
C GLU A 523 10.28 -5.25 13.34
N GLN A 524 11.47 -5.28 13.94
CA GLN A 524 12.71 -4.79 13.34
C GLN A 524 13.81 -5.83 13.43
N PHE A 525 14.90 -5.60 12.72
CA PHE A 525 16.17 -6.27 12.98
C PHE A 525 17.30 -5.24 12.96
N ASN A 526 18.22 -5.37 13.91
CA ASN A 526 19.23 -4.37 14.22
C ASN A 526 20.10 -4.04 12.99
N ARG A 527 20.23 -2.75 12.67
CA ARG A 527 20.97 -2.29 11.49
C ARG A 527 22.46 -2.63 11.45
N TYR A 528 23.07 -3.03 12.57
CA TYR A 528 24.49 -3.39 12.67
C TYR A 528 24.71 -4.89 12.78
N THR A 529 23.88 -5.58 13.55
CA THR A 529 24.07 -6.99 13.90
C THR A 529 23.11 -7.93 13.19
N GLY A 530 21.98 -7.42 12.69
CA GLY A 530 20.93 -8.24 12.08
C GLY A 530 20.08 -9.01 13.07
N TYR A 531 20.30 -8.87 14.38
CA TYR A 531 19.45 -9.52 15.39
C TYR A 531 18.08 -8.85 15.50
N MET A 532 17.04 -9.67 15.70
CA MET A 532 15.68 -9.19 15.91
C MET A 532 15.56 -8.19 17.07
N GLU A 533 14.84 -7.10 16.82
CA GLU A 533 14.59 -5.99 17.76
C GLU A 533 13.14 -5.48 17.65
N GLY A 534 12.73 -4.70 18.64
CA GLY A 534 11.37 -4.16 18.73
C GLY A 534 10.37 -5.16 19.33
N ALA A 535 9.11 -5.04 18.92
CA ALA A 535 8.05 -5.94 19.34
C ALA A 535 8.29 -7.35 18.77
N GLU A 536 8.25 -8.38 19.61
CA GLU A 536 8.36 -9.79 19.20
C GLU A 536 7.09 -10.25 18.47
N ASP A 537 7.17 -11.25 17.59
CA ASP A 537 6.00 -11.85 16.93
C ASP A 537 5.00 -10.81 16.38
N LEU A 538 5.52 -9.83 15.63
CA LEU A 538 4.68 -8.77 15.09
C LEU A 538 3.77 -9.34 14.00
N THR A 539 2.46 -9.26 14.22
CA THR A 539 1.43 -9.82 13.34
C THR A 539 1.56 -9.31 11.90
N TRP A 540 1.87 -8.02 11.74
CA TRP A 540 2.04 -7.41 10.41
C TRP A 540 3.37 -7.81 9.72
N SER A 541 4.42 -8.17 10.47
CA SER A 541 5.63 -8.79 9.88
C SER A 541 5.29 -10.14 9.24
N TYR A 542 4.54 -10.98 9.96
CA TYR A 542 4.05 -12.25 9.42
C TYR A 542 3.14 -12.07 8.21
N GLY A 543 2.17 -11.17 8.28
CA GLY A 543 1.25 -10.85 7.17
C GLY A 543 1.97 -10.36 5.92
N SER A 544 2.95 -9.47 6.07
CA SER A 544 3.73 -8.93 4.95
C SER A 544 4.59 -10.00 4.28
N PHE A 545 5.25 -10.85 5.06
CA PHE A 545 6.03 -11.97 4.51
C PHE A 545 5.14 -12.98 3.78
N TRP A 546 4.02 -13.38 4.40
CA TRP A 546 3.08 -14.31 3.80
C TRP A 546 2.50 -13.76 2.49
N SER A 547 2.08 -12.49 2.47
CA SER A 547 1.56 -11.86 1.25
C SER A 547 2.62 -11.79 0.14
N SER A 548 3.87 -11.47 0.48
CA SER A 548 4.96 -11.51 -0.50
C SER A 548 5.15 -12.90 -1.10
N LEU A 549 5.08 -13.97 -0.29
CA LEU A 549 5.18 -15.35 -0.80
C LEU A 549 3.99 -15.76 -1.65
N ARG A 550 2.78 -15.36 -1.26
CA ARG A 550 1.58 -15.58 -2.07
C ARG A 550 1.75 -15.01 -3.48
N TRP A 551 2.24 -13.77 -3.59
CA TRP A 551 2.44 -13.14 -4.89
C TRP A 551 3.63 -13.71 -5.67
N ARG A 552 4.67 -14.16 -4.97
CA ARG A 552 5.77 -14.92 -5.58
C ARG A 552 5.24 -16.15 -6.32
N ASP A 553 4.43 -16.97 -5.65
CA ASP A 553 3.88 -18.19 -6.23
C ASP A 553 2.99 -17.91 -7.45
N LYS A 554 2.11 -16.90 -7.33
CA LYS A 554 1.26 -16.50 -8.45
C LYS A 554 2.07 -16.03 -9.66
N ALA A 555 3.15 -15.28 -9.44
CA ALA A 555 4.03 -14.85 -10.50
C ALA A 555 4.80 -16.03 -11.13
N LEU A 556 5.34 -16.94 -10.31
CA LEU A 556 6.03 -18.16 -10.75
C LEU A 556 5.13 -19.05 -11.60
N GLN A 557 3.89 -19.28 -11.16
CA GLN A 557 2.93 -20.09 -11.89
C GLN A 557 2.73 -19.59 -13.33
N LEU A 558 2.49 -18.27 -13.50
CA LEU A 558 2.29 -17.70 -14.84
C LEU A 558 3.57 -17.70 -15.68
N LEU A 559 4.74 -17.52 -15.06
CA LEU A 559 6.05 -17.61 -15.72
C LEU A 559 6.32 -19.01 -16.28
N GLU A 560 6.01 -20.05 -15.50
CA GLU A 560 6.18 -21.45 -15.87
C GLU A 560 5.19 -21.88 -16.96
N GLU A 561 3.92 -21.50 -16.85
CA GLU A 561 2.90 -21.77 -17.88
C GLU A 561 3.29 -21.15 -19.24
N ASN A 562 3.84 -19.93 -19.23
CA ASN A 562 4.26 -19.26 -20.47
C ASN A 562 5.55 -19.83 -21.06
N THR A 563 6.47 -20.34 -20.24
CA THR A 563 7.65 -21.02 -20.79
C THR A 563 7.26 -22.34 -21.46
N GLN A 564 6.39 -23.15 -20.86
CA GLN A 564 5.93 -24.41 -21.47
C GLN A 564 5.20 -24.21 -22.80
N SER A 565 4.40 -23.14 -22.94
CA SER A 565 3.67 -22.83 -24.19
C SER A 565 4.60 -22.45 -25.36
N THR A 566 5.73 -21.78 -25.08
CA THR A 566 6.75 -21.45 -26.08
C THR A 566 7.52 -22.68 -26.59
N TRP A 567 7.68 -23.74 -25.78
CA TRP A 567 8.29 -24.99 -26.25
C TRP A 567 7.33 -25.82 -27.11
N ALA A 568 6.02 -25.78 -26.81
CA ALA A 568 5.00 -26.53 -27.56
C ALA A 568 4.72 -25.95 -28.96
N THR A 569 5.07 -24.69 -29.23
CA THR A 569 4.91 -24.03 -30.53
C THR A 569 6.13 -24.19 -31.46
N HIS A 570 7.18 -24.87 -31.00
CA HIS A 570 8.41 -25.16 -31.76
C HIS A 570 8.59 -26.65 -32.12
N ILE A 571 7.54 -27.47 -31.94
CA ILE A 571 7.40 -28.84 -32.45
C ILE A 571 6.27 -28.85 -33.48
#